data_AF-G5LKT0-F1
#
_entry.id   AF-G5LKT0-F1
#
_cell.length_a   1.000
_cell.length_b   1.000
_cell.length_c   1.000
_cell.angle_alpha   90.00
_cell.angle_beta   90.00
_cell.angle_gamma   90.00
#
_symmetry.space_group_name_H-M   'P 1'
#
loop_
_entity.id
_entity.type
_entity.pdbx_description
1 polymer ?
#
loop_
_entity_poly.entity_id
_entity_poly.type
_entity_poly.pdbx_seq_one_letter_code
_entity_poly.pdbx_strand_id
1 'polypeptide(L)' 'SCGDARYYLLEAYKHLKPIALAGDARRFKALLNIDSQGEEGLVEADNVDHHFMDTLLTLMAAHRVWSRAGKINAIPA' A
#
# COMPACT_ATOMS: atom_id res chain seq x y z
N SER A 1 -7.03 17.77 -6.63
CA SER A 1 -6.61 18.33 -5.32
C SER A 1 -5.96 17.23 -4.49
N CYS A 2 -5.34 17.49 -3.33
CA CYS A 2 -4.74 16.44 -2.48
C CYS A 2 -5.75 15.33 -2.08
N GLY A 3 -7.07 15.58 -2.18
CA GLY A 3 -8.12 14.58 -1.98
C GLY A 3 -8.06 13.41 -2.96
N ASP A 4 -7.78 13.65 -4.24
CA ASP A 4 -7.79 12.61 -5.27
C ASP A 4 -6.70 11.58 -5.04
N ALA A 5 -5.51 12.02 -4.62
CA ALA A 5 -4.38 11.14 -4.30
C ALA A 5 -4.64 10.29 -3.05
N ARG A 6 -5.31 10.85 -2.03
CA ARG A 6 -5.72 10.11 -0.83
C ARG A 6 -6.77 9.06 -1.15
N TYR A 7 -7.81 9.46 -1.87
CA TYR A 7 -8.89 8.58 -2.29
C TYR A 7 -8.36 7.43 -3.17
N TYR A 8 -7.43 7.72 -4.09
CA TYR A 8 -6.77 6.70 -4.90
C TYR A 8 -6.10 5.60 -4.06
N LEU A 9 -5.41 6.00 -2.99
CA LEU A 9 -4.73 5.06 -2.10
C LEU A 9 -5.72 4.22 -1.28
N LEU A 10 -6.78 4.84 -0.77
CA LEU A 10 -7.84 4.17 -0.02
C LEU A 10 -8.58 3.14 -0.91
N GLU A 11 -8.93 3.53 -2.13
CA GLU A 11 -9.57 2.63 -3.10
C GLU A 11 -8.64 1.50 -3.54
N ALA A 12 -7.35 1.76 -3.73
CA ALA A 12 -6.39 0.70 -4.03
C ALA A 12 -6.29 -0.30 -2.87
N TYR A 13 -6.27 0.19 -1.62
CA TYR A 13 -6.23 -0.65 -0.42
C TYR A 13 -7.50 -1.51 -0.30
N LYS A 14 -8.69 -0.90 -0.45
CA LYS A 14 -9.99 -1.59 -0.40
C LYS A 14 -10.11 -2.65 -1.49
N HIS A 15 -9.54 -2.40 -2.67
CA HIS A 15 -9.48 -3.36 -3.76
C HIS A 15 -8.32 -4.36 -3.68
N LEU A 16 -7.65 -4.47 -2.52
CA LEU A 16 -6.60 -5.46 -2.26
C LEU A 16 -5.39 -5.35 -3.20
N LYS A 17 -5.11 -4.16 -3.75
CA LYS A 17 -3.94 -3.96 -4.62
C LYS A 17 -2.67 -3.88 -3.76
N PRO A 18 -1.54 -4.40 -4.26
CA PRO A 18 -0.24 -4.04 -3.73
C PRO A 18 -0.06 -2.51 -3.77
N ILE A 19 0.57 -1.95 -2.74
CA ILE A 19 0.87 -0.53 -2.63
C ILE A 19 2.37 -0.40 -2.36
N ALA A 20 3.02 0.57 -3.00
CA ALA A 20 4.44 0.84 -2.82
C ALA A 20 4.65 2.33 -2.54
N LEU A 21 5.37 2.65 -1.45
CA LEU A 21 5.63 4.01 -0.99
C LEU A 21 7.14 4.21 -0.78
N ALA A 22 7.74 5.15 -1.50
CA ALA A 22 9.16 5.46 -1.37
C ALA A 22 9.38 6.87 -0.78
N GLY A 23 10.46 7.04 -0.02
CA GLY A 23 10.88 8.32 0.53
C GLY A 23 9.79 8.97 1.38
N ASP A 24 9.46 10.22 1.06
CA ASP A 24 8.43 10.99 1.76
C ASP A 24 7.02 10.44 1.62
N ALA A 25 6.74 9.64 0.58
CA ALA A 25 5.42 9.08 0.34
C ALA A 25 5.00 8.06 1.43
N ARG A 26 5.95 7.48 2.17
CA ARG A 26 5.66 6.56 3.29
C ARG A 26 4.77 7.18 4.36
N ARG A 27 4.74 8.51 4.48
CA ARG A 27 3.80 9.22 5.37
C ARG A 27 2.33 8.90 5.07
N PHE A 28 2.01 8.45 3.85
CA PHE A 28 0.65 8.08 3.47
C PHE A 28 0.17 6.75 4.07
N LYS A 29 1.04 5.92 4.65
CA LYS A 29 0.61 4.67 5.31
C LYS A 29 -0.31 4.90 6.50
N ALA A 30 -0.19 6.05 7.17
CA ALA A 30 -1.09 6.44 8.25
C ALA A 30 -2.55 6.58 7.78
N LEU A 31 -2.80 6.90 6.50
CA LEU A 31 -4.15 6.93 5.93
C LEU A 31 -4.79 5.53 5.84
N LEU A 32 -3.97 4.49 5.82
CA LEU A 32 -4.38 3.10 5.68
C LEU A 32 -4.46 2.39 7.04
N ASN A 33 -4.32 3.13 8.15
CA ASN A 33 -4.20 2.58 9.51
C ASN A 33 -3.07 1.55 9.66
N ILE A 34 -2.00 1.67 8.87
CA ILE A 34 -0.81 0.81 8.97
C ILE A 34 0.19 1.51 9.89
N ASP A 35 0.66 0.80 10.91
CA ASP A 35 1.63 1.32 11.88
C ASP A 35 3.08 1.29 11.35
N SER A 36 4.05 1.54 12.24
CA SER A 36 5.46 1.55 11.86
C SER A 36 6.01 0.17 11.45
N GLN A 37 5.38 -0.93 11.88
CA GLN A 37 5.79 -2.30 11.55
C GLN A 37 5.43 -2.69 10.10
N GLY A 38 4.53 -1.94 9.46
CA GLY A 38 4.10 -2.21 8.09
C GLY A 38 3.04 -3.31 8.00
N GLU A 39 2.76 -3.76 6.78
CA GLU A 39 1.79 -4.82 6.49
C GLU A 39 2.22 -5.57 5.22
N GLU A 40 1.90 -6.86 5.12
CA GLU A 40 1.97 -7.58 3.84
C GLU A 40 1.23 -6.80 2.74
N GLY A 41 1.85 -6.71 1.55
CA GLY A 41 1.28 -5.98 0.43
C GLY A 41 1.47 -4.47 0.46
N LEU A 42 2.20 -3.94 1.46
CA LEU A 42 2.78 -2.59 1.44
C LEU A 42 4.31 -2.70 1.32
N VAL A 43 4.88 -2.18 0.23
CA VAL A 43 6.33 -2.08 0.04
C VAL A 43 6.77 -0.67 0.44
N GLU A 44 7.75 -0.55 1.33
CA GLU A 44 8.27 0.73 1.80
C GLU A 44 9.79 0.77 1.77
N ALA A 45 10.37 1.88 1.30
CA ALA A 45 11.81 2.11 1.37
C ALA A 45 12.15 3.61 1.33
N ASP A 46 13.38 3.98 1.71
CA ASP A 46 13.86 5.36 1.54
C ASP A 46 14.04 5.71 0.05
N ASN A 47 14.50 4.76 -0.75
CA ASN A 47 14.74 4.90 -2.19
C ASN A 47 14.13 3.73 -2.97
N VAL A 48 13.87 3.93 -4.26
CA VAL A 48 13.46 2.85 -5.17
C VAL A 48 14.70 2.16 -5.71
N ASP A 49 14.94 0.93 -5.26
CA ASP A 49 16.02 0.07 -5.75
C ASP A 49 15.47 -1.24 -6.35
N HIS A 50 16.36 -2.15 -6.75
CA HIS A 50 15.95 -3.45 -7.30
C HIS A 50 15.12 -4.27 -6.31
N HIS A 51 15.47 -4.28 -5.02
CA HIS A 51 14.74 -5.06 -4.03
C HIS A 51 13.30 -4.54 -3.84
N PHE A 52 13.13 -3.22 -3.82
CA PHE A 52 11.81 -2.57 -3.78
C PHE A 52 10.96 -3.00 -5.00
N MET A 53 11.54 -2.94 -6.20
CA MET A 53 10.84 -3.28 -7.43
C MET A 53 10.52 -4.78 -7.53
N ASP A 54 11.46 -5.66 -7.17
CA ASP A 54 11.25 -7.11 -7.18
C ASP A 54 10.16 -7.53 -6.20
N THR A 55 10.12 -6.90 -5.02
CA THR A 55 9.07 -7.14 -4.02
C THR A 55 7.71 -6.70 -4.54
N LEU A 56 7.62 -5.50 -5.14
CA LEU A 56 6.38 -5.01 -5.75
C LEU A 56 5.92 -5.94 -6.88
N LEU A 57 6.81 -6.34 -7.78
CA LEU A 57 6.49 -7.22 -8.91
C LEU A 57 6.02 -8.59 -8.44
N THR A 58 6.64 -9.14 -7.39
CA THR A 58 6.21 -10.39 -6.76
C THR A 58 4.77 -10.29 -6.23
N LEU A 59 4.44 -9.19 -5.54
CA LEU A 59 3.08 -8.95 -5.05
C LEU A 59 2.08 -8.74 -6.19
N MET A 60 2.48 -8.06 -7.27
CA MET A 60 1.65 -7.90 -8.47
C MET A 60 1.39 -9.22 -9.18
N ALA A 61 2.38 -10.12 -9.23
CA ALA A 61 2.22 -11.46 -9.80
C ALA A 61 1.21 -12.33 -9.03
N ALA A 62 1.07 -12.10 -7.72
CA ALA A 62 0.02 -12.71 -6.90
C ALA A 62 -1.39 -12.12 -7.12
N HIS A 63 -1.53 -11.16 -8.04
CA HIS A 63 -2.75 -10.44 -8.42
C HIS A 63 -3.31 -9.49 -7.34
N ARG A 64 -3.50 -9.97 -6.11
CA ARG A 64 -4.03 -9.19 -4.96
C ARG A 64 -3.39 -9.64 -3.65
N VAL A 65 -3.53 -8.78 -2.64
CA VAL A 65 -3.12 -9.02 -1.24
C VAL A 65 -4.30 -9.58 -0.45
N TRP A 66 -4.51 -10.90 -0.51
CA TRP A 66 -5.69 -11.55 0.05
C TRP A 66 -5.78 -11.48 1.58
N SER A 67 -4.64 -11.45 2.28
CA SER A 67 -4.56 -11.33 3.73
C SER A 67 -5.19 -10.05 4.29
N ARG A 68 -5.37 -9.02 3.43
CA ARG A 68 -5.99 -7.75 3.78
C ARG A 68 -7.53 -7.80 3.80
N ALA A 69 -8.17 -8.86 3.29
CA ALA A 69 -9.62 -8.92 3.14
C ALA A 69 -10.40 -8.69 4.46
N GLY A 70 -9.85 -9.09 5.61
CA GLY A 70 -10.47 -8.84 6.92
C GLY A 70 -10.39 -7.39 7.42
N LYS A 71 -9.59 -6.54 6.78
CA LYS A 71 -9.30 -5.16 7.22
C LYS A 71 -10.04 -4.09 6.41
N ILE A 72 -10.49 -4.40 5.20
CA ILE A 72 -11.04 -3.42 4.27
C ILE A 72 -12.33 -2.75 4.74
N ASN A 73 -13.12 -3.41 5.60
CA ASN A 73 -14.38 -2.86 6.12
C ASN A 73 -14.17 -1.64 7.03
N ALA A 74 -12.97 -1.45 7.57
CA ALA A 74 -12.62 -0.32 8.44
C ALA A 74 -12.15 0.92 7.64
N ILE A 75 -12.02 0.83 6.31
CA ILE A 75 -11.43 1.87 5.47
C ILE A 75 -12.54 2.65 4.76
N PRO A 76 -12.68 3.97 4.98
CA PRO A 76 -13.69 4.80 4.33
C PRO A 76 -13.23 5.19 2.92
N ALA A 77 -13.38 4.27 1.98
CA ALA A 77 -13.21 4.50 0.55
C ALA A 77 -14.55 4.30 -0.15
#